data_AF-A0A9P7TE60-F1
#
_entry.id   AF-A0A9P7TE60-F1
#
_cell.length_a   1.000
_cell.length_b   1.000
_cell.length_c   1.000
_cell.angle_alpha   90.00
_cell.angle_beta   90.00
_cell.angle_gamma   90.00
#
_symmetry.space_group_name_H-M   'P 1'
#
loop_
_entity.id
_entity.type
_entity.pdbx_description
1 polymer ?
#
loop_
_entity_poly.entity_id
_entity_poly.type
_entity_poly.pdbx_seq_one_letter_code
_entity_poly.pdbx_strand_id
1 'polypeptide(L)'
;MSDRPAHRGGRGGGNSRGGRGGGGRGGGGSGGAGNTGSDKPEKPKKENILDLAKYMDKEITVKFNGGREVTGTLKGYDALMNLVLDEVKETVRDEEGNEATRPLGLVVARGTLLVVISPVDGSEQIANPFAAPEE
;
A
#
# COMPACT_ATOMS: atom_id res chain seq x y z
N MET A 1 -40.98 19.88 -20.95
CA MET A 1 -41.83 18.91 -20.23
C MET A 1 -40.87 18.14 -19.31
N SER A 2 -40.42 18.74 -18.19
CA SER A 2 -41.13 18.83 -16.88
C SER A 2 -41.31 17.39 -16.30
N ASP A 3 -40.90 17.00 -15.09
CA ASP A 3 -40.97 17.71 -13.82
C ASP A 3 -40.06 17.08 -12.74
N ARG A 4 -39.58 17.92 -11.82
CA ARG A 4 -39.16 17.56 -10.45
C ARG A 4 -40.40 17.25 -9.60
N PRO A 5 -40.28 16.40 -8.56
CA PRO A 5 -41.14 16.53 -7.40
C PRO A 5 -40.35 17.16 -6.23
N ALA A 6 -40.84 18.32 -5.80
CA ALA A 6 -40.63 18.85 -4.46
C ALA A 6 -42.01 18.99 -3.83
N HIS A 7 -42.28 18.33 -2.69
CA HIS A 7 -43.31 18.67 -1.68
C HIS A 7 -42.95 17.87 -0.40
N ARG A 8 -42.61 18.46 0.76
CA ARG A 8 -43.26 19.44 1.65
C ARG A 8 -44.18 18.78 2.70
N GLY A 9 -43.79 18.93 3.96
CA GLY A 9 -44.59 18.77 5.19
C GLY A 9 -43.67 18.28 6.32
N GLY A 10 -43.50 18.91 7.48
CA GLY A 10 -44.19 20.01 8.14
C GLY A 10 -44.46 19.63 9.61
N ARG A 11 -44.05 20.50 10.55
CA ARG A 11 -44.51 20.69 11.95
C ARG A 11 -43.97 19.86 13.13
N GLY A 12 -43.67 20.63 14.20
CA GLY A 12 -43.85 20.28 15.62
C GLY A 12 -42.53 20.13 16.38
N GLY A 13 -42.00 21.12 17.11
CA GLY A 13 -42.45 21.59 18.43
C GLY A 13 -41.50 20.98 19.48
N GLY A 14 -40.58 21.70 20.13
CA GLY A 14 -40.79 22.82 21.04
C GLY A 14 -40.74 22.30 22.48
N ASN A 15 -39.63 22.50 23.21
CA ASN A 15 -39.67 22.96 24.61
C ASN A 15 -38.27 23.24 25.23
N SER A 16 -38.17 24.49 25.68
CA SER A 16 -37.23 25.15 26.59
C SER A 16 -36.82 24.38 27.85
N ARG A 17 -35.63 24.70 28.38
CA ARG A 17 -35.38 25.31 29.73
C ARG A 17 -33.89 25.23 30.08
N GLY A 18 -33.21 26.39 30.12
CA GLY A 18 -32.62 26.95 31.37
C GLY A 18 -31.22 26.38 31.64
N GLY A 19 -30.13 27.12 31.86
CA GLY A 19 -29.93 28.46 32.36
C GLY A 19 -29.03 28.40 33.61
N ARG A 20 -27.86 29.05 33.53
CA ARG A 20 -27.19 29.83 34.60
C ARG A 20 -26.21 29.13 35.59
N GLY A 21 -24.99 29.68 35.61
CA GLY A 21 -24.11 29.84 36.79
C GLY A 21 -23.25 28.62 37.16
N GLY A 22 -22.01 28.72 37.65
CA GLY A 22 -21.17 29.84 38.06
C GLY A 22 -19.94 29.29 38.80
N GLY A 23 -18.86 30.07 38.81
CA GLY A 23 -17.73 30.11 39.76
C GLY A 23 -17.15 28.83 40.41
N GLY A 24 -15.83 28.68 40.32
CA GLY A 24 -15.08 27.80 41.23
C GLY A 24 -13.57 27.75 40.97
N ARG A 25 -12.83 28.75 41.45
CA ARG A 25 -11.38 28.67 41.68
C ARG A 25 -11.13 27.87 42.96
N GLY A 26 -10.24 26.88 42.88
CA GLY A 26 -9.53 26.25 44.01
C GLY A 26 -8.56 25.22 43.40
N GLY A 27 -7.26 25.19 43.66
CA GLY A 27 -6.48 25.76 44.75
C GLY A 27 -5.74 24.62 45.46
N GLY A 28 -4.53 24.30 44.99
CA GLY A 28 -3.41 23.72 45.75
C GLY A 28 -3.52 22.27 46.26
N GLY A 29 -2.48 21.45 46.02
CA GLY A 29 -2.24 20.24 46.81
C GLY A 29 -1.38 19.17 46.15
N SER A 30 -0.08 19.26 46.41
CA SER A 30 0.97 18.23 46.31
C SER A 30 0.51 16.76 46.42
N GLY A 31 1.01 15.92 45.52
CA GLY A 31 0.92 14.47 45.61
C GLY A 31 1.79 13.80 44.55
N GLY A 32 3.11 13.94 44.67
CA GLY A 32 4.03 13.08 43.94
C GLY A 32 3.95 11.67 44.50
N ALA A 33 3.48 10.71 43.70
CA ALA A 33 3.75 9.29 43.86
C ALA A 33 3.25 8.53 42.63
N GLY A 34 4.14 7.76 41.99
CA GLY A 34 3.75 6.71 41.05
C GLY A 34 3.96 7.05 39.57
N ASN A 35 5.22 7.19 39.15
CA ASN A 35 5.60 6.78 37.80
C ASN A 35 5.52 5.24 37.75
N THR A 36 4.30 4.71 37.63
CA THR A 36 4.10 3.30 37.33
C THR A 36 4.48 3.13 35.87
N GLY A 37 5.76 2.81 35.64
CA GLY A 37 6.25 2.35 34.35
C GLY A 37 5.41 1.17 33.90
N SER A 38 4.42 1.44 33.06
CA SER A 38 3.77 0.40 32.30
C SER A 38 4.75 0.01 31.22
N ASP A 39 5.65 -0.94 31.55
CA ASP A 39 6.29 -1.81 30.59
C ASP A 39 5.18 -2.60 29.87
N LYS A 40 4.51 -1.91 28.94
CA LYS A 40 3.75 -2.60 27.91
C LYS A 40 4.80 -3.33 27.09
N PRO A 41 4.72 -4.66 26.92
CA PRO A 41 5.60 -5.35 25.99
C PRO A 41 5.42 -4.67 24.64
N GLU A 42 6.47 -4.01 24.16
CA GLU A 42 6.48 -3.42 22.82
C GLU A 42 6.10 -4.55 21.87
N LYS A 43 4.98 -4.39 21.16
CA LYS A 43 4.57 -5.36 20.16
C LYS A 43 5.78 -5.54 19.22
N PRO A 44 6.21 -6.79 18.95
CA PRO A 44 7.33 -7.03 18.07
C PRO A 44 7.07 -6.29 16.76
N LYS A 45 8.05 -5.48 16.34
CA LYS A 45 7.97 -4.76 15.07
C LYS A 45 7.73 -5.81 14.00
N LYS A 46 6.65 -5.64 13.23
CA LYS A 46 6.41 -6.47 12.05
C LYS A 46 7.46 -6.09 11.02
N GLU A 47 8.60 -6.77 11.07
CA GLU A 47 9.65 -6.64 10.08
C GLU A 47 9.19 -7.27 8.77
N ASN A 48 9.57 -6.67 7.64
CA ASN A 48 9.28 -7.25 6.33
C ASN A 48 10.09 -8.54 6.18
N ILE A 49 9.43 -9.61 5.73
CA ILE A 49 10.07 -10.92 5.51
C ILE A 49 11.12 -10.89 4.40
N LEU A 50 11.09 -9.84 3.57
CA LEU A 50 11.90 -9.72 2.36
C LEU A 50 12.83 -8.52 2.52
N ASP A 51 14.13 -8.81 2.46
CA ASP A 51 15.17 -7.79 2.53
C ASP A 51 15.48 -7.26 1.12
N LEU A 52 14.83 -6.14 0.78
CA LEU A 52 15.00 -5.46 -0.51
C LEU A 52 16.38 -4.79 -0.65
N ALA A 53 17.13 -4.57 0.45
CA ALA A 53 18.46 -3.99 0.40
C ALA A 53 19.42 -4.82 -0.47
N LYS A 54 19.24 -6.15 -0.48
CA LYS A 54 20.03 -7.10 -1.28
C LYS A 54 19.87 -6.94 -2.79
N TYR A 55 18.79 -6.29 -3.21
CA TYR A 55 18.42 -6.07 -4.60
C TYR A 55 18.60 -4.60 -5.04
N MET A 56 19.11 -3.74 -4.16
CA MET A 56 19.44 -2.35 -4.53
C MET A 56 20.43 -2.33 -5.70
N ASP A 57 20.17 -1.44 -6.65
CA ASP A 57 20.93 -1.28 -7.90
C ASP A 57 21.00 -2.54 -8.77
N LYS A 58 20.11 -3.51 -8.54
CA LYS A 58 19.94 -4.69 -9.40
C LYS A 58 18.64 -4.62 -10.17
N GLU A 59 18.64 -5.27 -11.32
CA GLU A 59 17.44 -5.43 -12.13
C GLU A 59 16.52 -6.48 -11.49
N ILE A 60 15.26 -6.09 -11.30
CA ILE A 60 14.21 -6.95 -10.76
C ILE A 60 13.02 -6.94 -11.72
N THR A 61 12.32 -8.07 -11.76
CA THR A 61 11.02 -8.20 -12.41
C THR A 61 9.93 -8.12 -11.36
N VAL A 62 8.90 -7.32 -11.66
CA VAL A 62 7.79 -7.03 -10.77
C VAL A 62 6.49 -7.32 -11.50
N LYS A 63 5.65 -8.18 -10.90
CA LYS A 63 4.30 -8.48 -11.40
C LYS A 63 3.26 -7.78 -10.54
N PHE A 64 2.35 -7.10 -11.20
CA PHE A 64 1.25 -6.40 -10.56
C PHE A 64 -0.03 -7.22 -10.65
N ASN A 65 -0.95 -6.93 -9.73
CA ASN A 65 -2.34 -7.34 -9.87
C ASN A 65 -2.90 -6.78 -11.19
N GLY A 66 -3.63 -7.62 -11.94
CA GLY A 66 -4.09 -7.30 -13.30
C GLY A 66 -3.13 -7.70 -14.41
N GLY A 67 -2.05 -8.45 -14.11
CA GLY A 67 -1.23 -9.12 -15.11
C GLY A 67 -0.13 -8.25 -15.75
N ARG A 68 0.02 -7.00 -15.32
CA ARG A 68 1.12 -6.14 -15.79
C ARG A 68 2.45 -6.64 -15.24
N GLU A 69 3.45 -6.68 -16.09
CA GLU A 69 4.80 -7.10 -15.76
C GLU A 69 5.79 -6.01 -16.17
N VAL A 70 6.66 -5.63 -15.25
CA VAL A 70 7.72 -4.66 -15.53
C VAL A 70 9.06 -5.18 -15.05
N THR A 71 10.11 -4.80 -15.74
CA THR A 71 11.50 -5.05 -15.36
C THR A 71 12.21 -3.71 -15.23
N GLY A 72 13.01 -3.53 -14.18
CA GLY A 72 13.78 -2.31 -13.98
C GLY A 72 14.73 -2.39 -12.80
N THR A 73 15.59 -1.39 -12.66
CA THR A 73 16.63 -1.35 -11.63
C THR A 73 16.08 -0.76 -10.34
N LEU A 74 16.18 -1.48 -9.22
CA LEU A 74 15.69 -1.01 -7.92
C LEU A 74 16.57 0.12 -7.37
N LYS A 75 16.03 1.32 -7.24
CA LYS A 75 16.71 2.51 -6.69
C LYS A 75 16.27 2.89 -5.28
N GLY A 76 15.16 2.35 -4.81
CA GLY A 76 14.69 2.61 -3.45
C GLY A 76 13.40 1.87 -3.14
N TYR A 77 13.12 1.72 -1.86
CA TYR A 77 11.90 1.09 -1.36
C TYR A 77 11.50 1.67 0.00
N ASP A 78 10.26 1.43 0.41
CA ASP A 78 9.76 1.79 1.75
C ASP A 78 9.16 0.59 2.49
N ALA A 79 8.71 0.83 3.72
CA ALA A 79 8.10 -0.21 4.56
C ALA A 79 6.77 -0.76 4.00
N LEU A 80 6.10 0.00 3.12
CA LEU A 80 4.86 -0.42 2.45
C LEU A 80 5.13 -1.16 1.14
N MET A 81 6.40 -1.45 0.83
CA MET A 81 6.86 -2.05 -0.42
C MET A 81 6.53 -1.21 -1.66
N ASN A 82 6.41 0.11 -1.52
CA ASN A 82 6.49 0.97 -2.69
C ASN A 82 7.93 0.93 -3.20
N LEU A 83 8.13 0.88 -4.52
CA LEU A 83 9.44 0.74 -5.14
C LEU A 83 9.71 1.95 -6.04
N VAL A 84 10.95 2.41 -6.06
CA VAL A 84 11.46 3.32 -7.07
C VAL A 84 12.30 2.50 -8.02
N LEU A 85 11.89 2.43 -9.28
CA LEU A 85 12.54 1.65 -10.32
C LEU A 85 13.02 2.58 -11.43
N ASP A 86 14.25 2.39 -11.89
CA ASP A 86 14.84 3.13 -13.01
C ASP A 86 14.98 2.24 -14.25
N GLU A 87 15.12 2.88 -15.42
CA GLU A 87 15.23 2.22 -16.73
C GLU A 87 14.12 1.19 -17.00
N VAL A 88 12.92 1.44 -16.49
CA VAL A 88 11.83 0.48 -16.49
C VAL A 88 11.34 0.15 -17.89
N LYS A 89 11.13 -1.13 -18.15
CA LYS A 89 10.47 -1.68 -19.34
C LYS A 89 9.22 -2.44 -18.90
N GLU A 90 8.09 -2.14 -19.51
CA GLU A 90 6.86 -2.90 -19.32
C GLU A 90 6.70 -3.93 -20.43
N THR A 91 6.44 -5.17 -20.05
CA THR A 91 6.10 -6.26 -20.97
C THR A 91 4.58 -6.35 -21.08
N VAL A 92 4.07 -6.17 -22.30
CA VAL A 92 2.65 -6.29 -22.65
C VAL A 92 2.47 -7.58 -23.42
N ARG A 93 1.52 -8.40 -22.98
CA ARG A 93 1.08 -9.62 -23.68
C ARG A 93 -0.28 -9.35 -24.32
N ASP A 94 -0.41 -9.65 -25.60
CA ASP A 94 -1.69 -9.62 -26.29
C ASP A 94 -2.47 -10.95 -26.13
N GLU A 95 -3.68 -11.01 -26.69
CA GLU A 95 -4.53 -12.21 -26.64
C GLU A 95 -3.96 -13.38 -27.47
N GLU A 96 -3.05 -13.09 -28.39
CA GLU A 96 -2.38 -14.07 -29.26
C GLU A 96 -1.09 -14.62 -28.64
N GLY A 97 -0.65 -14.07 -27.51
CA GLY A 97 0.54 -14.47 -26.77
C GLY A 97 1.83 -13.77 -27.22
N ASN A 98 1.74 -12.76 -28.08
CA ASN A 98 2.91 -11.97 -28.47
C ASN A 98 3.32 -11.02 -27.34
N GLU A 99 4.63 -10.93 -27.11
CA GLU A 99 5.22 -10.03 -26.13
C GLU A 99 5.79 -8.79 -26.80
N ALA A 100 5.34 -7.62 -26.34
CA ALA A 100 5.91 -6.33 -26.72
C ALA A 100 6.46 -5.63 -25.48
N THR A 101 7.62 -4.99 -25.60
CA THR A 101 8.19 -4.19 -24.51
C THR A 101 8.11 -2.70 -24.82
N ARG A 102 7.80 -1.89 -23.79
CA ARG A 102 7.84 -0.43 -23.90
C ARG A 102 8.64 0.20 -22.76
N PRO A 103 9.51 1.19 -23.03
CA PRO A 103 10.25 1.89 -21.99
C PRO A 103 9.34 2.88 -21.25
N LEU A 104 9.50 2.94 -19.93
CA LEU A 104 8.80 3.87 -19.03
C LEU A 104 9.78 4.80 -18.28
N GLY A 105 11.08 4.48 -18.25
CA GLY A 105 12.10 5.28 -17.56
C GLY A 105 12.00 5.13 -16.04
N LEU A 106 11.99 6.26 -15.32
CA LEU A 106 11.88 6.28 -13.85
C LEU A 106 10.42 6.15 -13.41
N VAL A 107 10.11 5.12 -12.61
CA VAL A 107 8.75 4.80 -12.16
C VAL A 107 8.72 4.59 -10.65
N VAL A 108 7.63 5.03 -10.02
CA VAL A 108 7.27 4.64 -8.65
C VAL A 108 6.17 3.58 -8.71
N ALA A 109 6.50 2.36 -8.29
CA ALA A 109 5.56 1.24 -8.21
C ALA A 109 4.87 1.22 -6.84
N ARG A 110 3.54 1.07 -6.84
CA ARG A 110 2.74 1.07 -5.62
C ARG A 110 2.69 -0.32 -4.99
N GLY A 111 3.14 -0.44 -3.75
CA GLY A 111 3.25 -1.70 -2.99
C GLY A 111 1.94 -2.48 -2.88
N THR A 112 0.80 -1.79 -2.81
CA THR A 112 -0.53 -2.43 -2.69
C THR A 112 -0.94 -3.25 -3.91
N LEU A 113 -0.30 -3.03 -5.06
CA LEU A 113 -0.61 -3.74 -6.31
C LEU A 113 0.44 -4.82 -6.62
N LEU A 114 1.51 -4.93 -5.85
CA LEU A 114 2.56 -5.91 -6.09
C LEU A 114 2.08 -7.31 -5.74
N VAL A 115 2.38 -8.26 -6.62
CA VAL A 115 2.07 -9.68 -6.44
C VAL A 115 3.35 -10.50 -6.36
N VAL A 116 4.32 -10.23 -7.24
CA VAL A 116 5.62 -10.93 -7.27
C VAL A 116 6.74 -9.93 -7.47
N ILE A 117 7.85 -10.16 -6.77
CA ILE A 117 9.16 -9.53 -7.00
C ILE A 117 10.16 -10.67 -7.18
N SER A 118 10.91 -10.66 -8.27
CA SER A 118 11.96 -11.65 -8.55
C SER A 118 13.22 -10.98 -9.10
N PRO A 119 14.42 -11.40 -8.68
CA PRO A 119 15.64 -10.95 -9.33
C PRO A 119 15.69 -11.46 -10.77
N VAL A 120 16.20 -10.64 -11.70
CA VAL A 120 16.47 -11.09 -13.07
C VAL A 120 17.68 -12.03 -13.07
N ASP A 121 18.68 -11.75 -12.24
CA ASP A 121 19.85 -12.61 -12.06
C ASP A 121 19.44 -14.00 -11.53
N GLY A 122 19.88 -15.05 -12.23
CA GLY A 122 19.51 -16.43 -11.94
C GLY A 122 18.14 -16.88 -12.46
N SER A 123 17.41 -16.03 -13.19
CA SER A 123 16.13 -16.38 -13.81
C SER A 123 16.31 -16.57 -15.32
N GLU A 124 15.84 -17.70 -15.86
CA GLU A 124 15.81 -17.96 -17.30
C GLU A 124 14.50 -18.61 -17.73
N GLN A 125 14.09 -18.35 -18.98
CA GLN A 125 12.93 -19.02 -19.57
C GLN A 125 13.37 -20.41 -20.05
N ILE A 126 12.71 -21.43 -19.53
CA ILE A 126 12.95 -22.83 -19.91
C ILE A 126 11.77 -23.39 -20.69
N ALA A 127 12.04 -24.38 -21.55
CA ALA A 127 10.99 -25.22 -22.09
C ALA A 127 10.27 -25.97 -20.96
N ASN A 128 9.05 -26.43 -21.21
CA ASN A 128 8.29 -27.19 -20.22
C ASN A 128 9.10 -28.41 -19.75
N PRO A 129 9.56 -28.47 -18.49
CA PRO A 129 10.43 -29.54 -18.01
C PRO A 129 9.68 -30.88 -17.84
N PHE A 130 8.36 -30.88 -18.04
CA PHE A 130 7.49 -32.06 -17.97
C PHE A 130 6.96 -32.49 -19.33
N ALA A 131 7.42 -31.88 -20.44
CA ALA A 131 7.11 -32.38 -21.77
C ALA A 131 7.76 -33.76 -21.95
N ALA A 132 6.99 -34.75 -22.41
CA ALA A 132 7.54 -36.05 -22.77
C ALA A 132 8.54 -35.86 -23.93
N PRO A 133 9.68 -36.59 -23.94
CA PRO A 133 10.56 -36.58 -25.11
C PRO A 133 9.76 -37.04 -26.33
N GLU A 134 9.87 -36.30 -27.44
CA GLU A 134 9.32 -36.74 -28.73
C GLU A 134 10.05 -38.05 -29.12
N GLU A 135 9.30 -39.12 -29.37
CA GLU A 135 9.82 -40.43 -29.83
C GLU A 135 10.40 -40.36 -31.26
#